data_AF-A0A8J7CLZ8-F1
#
_entry.id   AF-A0A8J7CLZ8-F1
#
_cell.length_a   1.000
_cell.length_b   1.000
_cell.length_c   1.000
_cell.angle_alpha   90.00
_cell.angle_beta   90.00
_cell.angle_gamma   90.00
#
_symmetry.space_group_name_H-M   'P 1'
#
loop_
_entity.id
_entity.type
_entity.pdbx_description
1 polymer ?
#
loop_
_entity_poly.entity_id
_entity_poly.type
_entity_poly.pdbx_seq_one_letter_code
_entity_poly.pdbx_strand_id
1 'polypeptide(L)'
;MRIWKIPDQVIRLAILIVIALAVLIVVRLQFIPASFGEIGHYRADALKEEAALTLHYAGMQACVMCHDDIGMIKAASYHRNLACESCHGPSLEHVDDPGEFSPVVVTGRTLCVRCHGYLASRPTGFPQIIEAIHNPMAPCTECHDPHDPTPPEVPEDCSACHAEIARTKAVSHHWSLSCETCHEAAPEHRQSPRAFLPKKPTEREFCGQCHGQGSQRSASAPRVDLSEHGGRYLCWQCHYPHHPEGR
;
A
#
# COMPACT_ATOMS: atom_id res chain seq x y z
N MET A 1 -5.61 -22.12 -73.70
CA MET A 1 -5.28 -21.89 -72.27
C MET A 1 -6.23 -20.84 -71.71
N ARG A 2 -7.21 -21.23 -70.88
CA ARG A 2 -8.06 -20.27 -70.17
C ARG A 2 -7.24 -19.66 -69.03
N ILE A 3 -6.75 -18.44 -69.23
CA ILE A 3 -6.17 -17.63 -68.17
C ILE A 3 -7.33 -17.27 -67.24
N TRP A 4 -7.40 -17.90 -66.07
CA TRP A 4 -8.39 -17.56 -65.04
C TRP A 4 -8.24 -16.08 -64.70
N LYS A 5 -9.29 -15.28 -64.94
CA LYS A 5 -9.33 -13.89 -64.47
C LYS A 5 -9.40 -13.92 -62.94
N ILE A 6 -8.33 -13.46 -62.30
CA ILE A 6 -8.31 -13.31 -60.84
C ILE A 6 -9.37 -12.26 -60.46
N PRO A 7 -10.25 -12.52 -59.48
CA PRO A 7 -11.22 -11.53 -59.04
C PRO A 7 -10.52 -10.27 -58.48
N ASP A 8 -11.05 -9.08 -58.78
CA ASP A 8 -10.50 -7.80 -58.30
C ASP A 8 -10.36 -7.74 -56.77
N GLN A 9 -11.23 -8.43 -56.05
CA GLN A 9 -11.18 -8.54 -54.59
C GLN A 9 -9.89 -9.22 -54.12
N VAL A 10 -9.42 -10.25 -54.85
CA VAL A 10 -8.18 -10.98 -54.54
C VAL A 10 -6.97 -10.09 -54.80
N ILE A 11 -6.97 -9.28 -55.87
CA ILE A 11 -5.88 -8.35 -56.18
C ILE A 11 -5.79 -7.25 -55.10
N ARG A 12 -6.92 -6.63 -54.73
CA ARG A 12 -6.95 -5.59 -53.68
C ARG A 12 -6.50 -6.12 -52.32
N LEU A 13 -6.92 -7.33 -51.95
CA LEU A 13 -6.49 -7.98 -50.71
C LEU A 13 -4.98 -8.28 -50.73
N ALA A 14 -4.47 -8.80 -51.86
CA ALA A 14 -3.04 -9.08 -52.01
C ALA A 14 -2.18 -7.82 -51.84
N ILE A 15 -2.61 -6.67 -52.40
CA ILE A 15 -1.91 -5.39 -52.22
C ILE A 15 -1.85 -4.99 -50.74
N LEU A 16 -2.97 -5.08 -50.01
CA LEU A 16 -3.00 -4.76 -48.58
C LEU A 16 -2.10 -5.68 -47.76
N ILE A 17 -2.07 -6.97 -48.07
CA ILE A 17 -1.18 -7.94 -47.40
C ILE A 17 0.28 -7.59 -47.67
N VAL A 18 0.65 -7.28 -48.90
CA VAL A 18 2.02 -6.89 -49.25
C VAL A 18 2.44 -5.62 -48.51
N ILE A 19 1.56 -4.61 -48.44
CA ILE A 19 1.82 -3.39 -47.67
C ILE A 19 2.00 -3.73 -46.18
N ALA A 20 1.11 -4.54 -45.60
CA ALA A 20 1.21 -4.94 -44.20
C ALA A 20 2.50 -5.71 -43.89
N LEU A 21 2.92 -6.62 -44.78
CA LEU A 21 4.18 -7.36 -44.65
C LEU A 21 5.39 -6.44 -44.80
N ALA A 22 5.37 -5.49 -45.75
CA ALA A 22 6.43 -4.52 -45.91
C ALA A 22 6.58 -3.65 -44.65
N VAL A 23 5.47 -3.17 -44.09
CA VAL A 23 5.45 -2.43 -42.82
C VAL A 23 6.01 -3.31 -41.69
N LEU A 24 5.58 -4.56 -41.57
CA LEU A 24 6.06 -5.48 -40.54
C LEU A 24 7.57 -5.72 -40.63
N ILE A 25 8.10 -5.90 -41.85
CA ILE A 25 9.54 -6.08 -42.08
C ILE A 25 10.30 -4.82 -41.65
N VAL A 26 9.84 -3.63 -42.06
CA VAL A 26 10.47 -2.37 -41.66
C VAL A 26 10.46 -2.21 -40.14
N VAL A 27 9.32 -2.47 -39.48
CA VAL A 27 9.22 -2.42 -38.02
C VAL A 27 10.19 -3.40 -37.38
N ARG A 28 10.28 -4.63 -37.87
CA ARG A 28 11.22 -5.61 -37.31
C ARG A 28 12.69 -5.20 -37.49
N LEU A 29 13.06 -4.68 -38.65
CA LEU A 29 14.44 -4.26 -38.91
C LEU A 29 14.85 -3.03 -38.09
N GLN A 30 13.90 -2.17 -37.71
CA GLN A 30 14.18 -0.95 -36.94
C GLN A 30 14.11 -1.16 -35.43
N PHE A 31 13.18 -2.00 -34.94
CA PHE A 31 12.90 -2.14 -33.51
C PHE A 31 13.47 -3.41 -32.87
N ILE A 32 13.98 -4.37 -33.65
CA ILE A 32 14.66 -5.55 -33.11
C ILE A 32 16.17 -5.27 -33.12
N PRO A 33 16.81 -5.12 -31.94
CA PRO A 33 18.25 -4.94 -31.85
C PRO A 33 18.99 -6.12 -32.49
N ALA A 34 20.16 -5.85 -33.09
CA ALA A 34 20.98 -6.88 -33.74
C ALA A 34 21.31 -8.05 -32.78
N SER A 35 21.57 -7.74 -31.51
CA SER A 35 21.91 -8.72 -30.48
C SER A 35 20.69 -9.38 -29.81
N PHE A 36 19.47 -9.15 -30.30
CA PHE A 36 18.26 -9.75 -29.73
C PHE A 36 18.19 -11.24 -30.07
N GLY A 37 18.00 -12.10 -29.07
CA GLY A 37 17.86 -13.53 -29.29
C GLY A 37 19.15 -14.35 -29.23
N GLU A 38 20.32 -13.71 -29.13
CA GLU A 38 21.62 -14.43 -29.14
C GLU A 38 21.81 -15.36 -27.94
N ILE A 39 21.34 -14.93 -26.75
CA ILE A 39 21.47 -15.66 -25.47
C ILE A 39 20.16 -15.79 -24.70
N GLY A 40 19.02 -15.46 -25.33
CA GLY A 40 17.69 -15.49 -24.72
C GLY A 40 16.74 -14.47 -25.34
N HIS A 41 15.50 -14.39 -24.86
CA HIS A 41 14.47 -13.47 -25.39
C HIS A 41 14.65 -12.02 -24.91
N TYR A 42 15.86 -11.48 -25.09
CA TYR A 42 16.24 -10.11 -24.75
C TYR A 42 17.46 -9.68 -25.59
N ARG A 43 17.85 -8.42 -25.46
CA ARG A 43 19.02 -7.84 -26.14
C ARG A 43 20.30 -8.21 -25.41
N ALA A 44 21.14 -9.07 -26.00
CA ALA A 44 22.38 -9.53 -25.38
C ALA A 44 23.34 -8.39 -24.96
N ASP A 45 23.48 -7.34 -25.77
CA ASP A 45 24.34 -6.19 -25.46
C ASP A 45 23.93 -5.43 -24.20
N ALA A 46 22.66 -5.54 -23.77
CA ALA A 46 22.19 -4.92 -22.53
C ALA A 46 23.00 -5.38 -21.32
N LEU A 47 23.46 -6.63 -21.28
CA LEU A 47 24.26 -7.13 -20.16
C LEU A 47 25.60 -6.39 -20.02
N LYS A 48 26.26 -6.10 -21.14
CA LYS A 48 27.53 -5.37 -21.14
C LYS A 48 27.33 -3.90 -20.78
N GLU A 49 26.25 -3.31 -21.27
CA GLU A 49 25.89 -1.92 -20.98
C GLU A 49 25.56 -1.73 -19.50
N GLU A 50 24.72 -2.58 -18.93
CA GLU A 50 24.39 -2.55 -17.50
C GLU A 50 25.64 -2.81 -16.63
N ALA A 51 26.50 -3.74 -17.02
CA ALA A 51 27.77 -4.00 -16.32
C ALA A 51 28.78 -2.84 -16.42
N ALA A 52 28.63 -1.96 -17.41
CA ALA A 52 29.49 -0.78 -17.57
C ALA A 52 29.00 0.44 -16.79
N LEU A 53 27.80 0.39 -16.20
CA LEU A 53 27.30 1.47 -15.36
C LEU A 53 28.14 1.61 -14.09
N THR A 54 28.36 2.85 -13.66
CA THR A 54 28.99 3.13 -12.38
C THR A 54 28.11 2.59 -11.25
N LEU A 55 28.70 1.75 -10.39
CA LEU A 55 28.02 1.26 -9.20
C LEU A 55 27.91 2.39 -8.18
N HIS A 56 26.74 2.49 -7.55
CA HIS A 56 26.50 3.41 -6.42
C HIS A 56 26.02 2.67 -5.17
N TYR A 57 25.46 1.48 -5.35
CA TYR A 57 24.89 0.64 -4.30
C TYR A 57 25.93 -0.39 -3.87
N ALA A 58 26.22 -0.44 -2.58
CA ALA A 58 27.17 -1.40 -2.00
C ALA A 58 26.62 -2.83 -1.92
N GLY A 59 25.31 -2.96 -1.76
CA GLY A 59 24.61 -4.19 -1.42
C GLY A 59 24.72 -4.55 0.06
N MET A 60 23.65 -5.13 0.61
CA MET A 60 23.56 -5.52 2.03
C MET A 60 24.72 -6.38 2.52
N GLN A 61 25.26 -7.27 1.67
CA GLN A 61 26.35 -8.15 2.05
C GLN A 61 27.61 -7.38 2.44
N ALA A 62 27.91 -6.26 1.78
CA ALA A 62 29.04 -5.41 2.12
C ALA A 62 28.84 -4.75 3.50
N CYS A 63 27.62 -4.29 3.79
CA CYS A 63 27.30 -3.63 5.06
C CYS A 63 27.50 -4.56 6.27
N VAL A 64 27.03 -5.81 6.18
CA VAL A 64 27.06 -6.76 7.32
C VAL A 64 28.44 -7.36 7.57
N MET A 65 29.45 -7.08 6.74
CA MET A 65 30.84 -7.44 7.04
C MET A 65 31.42 -6.58 8.18
N CYS A 66 30.92 -5.35 8.34
CA CYS A 66 31.34 -4.42 9.39
C CYS A 66 30.26 -4.15 10.44
N HIS A 67 28.98 -4.28 10.08
CA HIS A 67 27.81 -4.09 10.96
C HIS A 67 27.04 -5.40 11.14
N ASP A 68 27.73 -6.45 11.56
CA ASP A 68 27.17 -7.79 11.72
C ASP A 68 26.14 -7.86 12.86
N ASP A 69 26.38 -7.14 13.95
CA ASP A 69 25.48 -6.95 15.08
C ASP A 69 24.10 -6.42 14.64
N ILE A 70 24.07 -5.32 13.89
CA ILE A 70 22.86 -4.74 13.31
C ILE A 70 22.26 -5.70 12.27
N GLY A 71 23.10 -6.33 11.46
CA GLY A 71 22.71 -7.35 10.49
C GLY A 71 21.92 -8.50 11.14
N MET A 72 22.39 -9.01 12.28
CA MET A 72 21.75 -10.08 13.02
C MET A 72 20.40 -9.66 13.62
N ILE A 73 20.34 -8.48 14.24
CA ILE A 73 19.07 -7.92 14.79
C ILE A 73 18.03 -7.81 13.67
N LYS A 74 18.41 -7.17 12.57
CA LYS A 74 17.51 -6.97 11.42
C LYS A 74 17.08 -8.29 10.80
N ALA A 75 17.98 -9.27 10.68
CA ALA A 75 17.67 -10.58 10.12
C ALA A 75 16.62 -11.35 10.96
N ALA A 76 16.60 -11.14 12.27
CA ALA A 76 15.63 -11.74 13.18
C ALA A 76 14.29 -10.96 13.24
N SER A 77 14.22 -9.73 12.73
CA SER A 77 13.05 -8.85 12.88
C SER A 77 12.15 -8.78 11.62
N TYR A 78 11.17 -7.86 11.64
CA TYR A 78 10.18 -7.68 10.58
C TYR A 78 10.70 -6.94 9.35
N HIS A 79 11.81 -6.19 9.46
CA HIS A 79 12.50 -5.57 8.32
C HIS A 79 13.58 -6.45 7.68
N ARG A 80 13.67 -7.73 8.03
CA ARG A 80 14.71 -8.66 7.53
C ARG A 80 14.89 -8.66 6.02
N ASN A 81 13.82 -8.51 5.24
CA ASN A 81 13.84 -8.55 3.77
C ASN A 81 14.10 -7.19 3.10
N LEU A 82 14.21 -6.10 3.87
CA LEU A 82 14.47 -4.77 3.32
C LEU A 82 15.99 -4.59 3.14
N ALA A 83 16.47 -4.08 2.00
CA ALA A 83 17.90 -3.76 1.88
C ALA A 83 18.26 -2.56 2.77
N CYS A 84 19.46 -2.54 3.37
CA CYS A 84 19.95 -1.42 4.18
C CYS A 84 19.85 -0.09 3.42
N GLU A 85 20.14 -0.14 2.13
CA GLU A 85 20.16 1.00 1.21
C GLU A 85 18.76 1.58 0.92
N SER A 86 17.70 0.83 1.23
CA SER A 86 16.32 1.35 1.15
C SER A 86 16.08 2.48 2.15
N CYS A 87 16.83 2.46 3.27
CA CYS A 87 16.77 3.45 4.33
C CYS A 87 17.98 4.39 4.30
N HIS A 88 19.18 3.81 4.19
CA HIS A 88 20.45 4.52 4.34
C HIS A 88 21.02 5.09 3.04
N GLY A 89 20.34 4.84 1.91
CA GLY A 89 20.84 5.22 0.59
C GLY A 89 21.96 4.30 0.09
N PRO A 90 22.50 4.56 -1.12
CA PRO A 90 23.36 3.62 -1.85
C PRO A 90 24.66 3.24 -1.12
N SER A 91 25.27 4.20 -0.40
CA SER A 91 26.37 4.00 0.56
C SER A 91 27.61 3.26 0.06
N LEU A 92 27.86 3.15 -1.26
CA LEU A 92 29.10 2.56 -1.78
C LEU A 92 30.34 3.35 -1.35
N GLU A 93 30.30 4.68 -1.43
CA GLU A 93 31.42 5.54 -1.00
C GLU A 93 31.78 5.32 0.48
N HIS A 94 30.78 5.05 1.33
CA HIS A 94 31.00 4.70 2.74
C HIS A 94 31.66 3.33 2.92
N VAL A 95 31.35 2.36 2.06
CA VAL A 95 32.02 1.06 2.09
C VAL A 95 33.48 1.19 1.64
N ASP A 96 33.75 2.03 0.64
CA ASP A 96 35.10 2.25 0.12
C ASP A 96 35.98 3.10 1.05
N ASP A 97 35.43 4.15 1.65
CA ASP A 97 36.10 4.98 2.67
C ASP A 97 35.14 5.32 3.84
N PRO A 98 35.05 4.46 4.86
CA PRO A 98 34.15 4.66 6.00
C PRO A 98 34.57 5.80 6.93
N GLY A 99 35.80 6.31 6.81
CA GLY A 99 36.30 7.42 7.61
C GLY A 99 35.91 8.78 7.04
N GLU A 100 35.75 8.87 5.72
CA GLU A 100 35.36 10.10 5.01
C GLU A 100 33.85 10.18 4.79
N PHE A 101 33.20 9.08 4.42
CA PHE A 101 31.78 9.06 4.07
C PHE A 101 30.94 8.38 5.15
N SER A 102 29.75 8.92 5.40
CA SER A 102 28.77 8.34 6.32
C SER A 102 27.46 8.04 5.58
N PRO A 103 26.79 6.91 5.89
CA PRO A 103 25.50 6.62 5.31
C PRO A 103 24.44 7.61 5.80
N VAL A 104 23.35 7.75 5.06
CA VAL A 104 22.22 8.58 5.48
C VAL A 104 21.59 7.95 6.72
N VAL A 105 21.43 8.72 7.80
CA VAL A 105 20.66 8.27 8.97
C VAL A 105 19.24 8.79 8.88
N VAL A 106 18.27 7.88 8.88
CA VAL A 106 16.85 8.22 8.77
C VAL A 106 16.35 8.71 10.13
N THR A 107 16.23 10.02 10.28
CA THR A 107 15.72 10.66 11.51
C THR A 107 14.33 11.27 11.33
N GLY A 108 13.88 11.44 10.10
CA GLY A 108 12.57 11.98 9.76
C GLY A 108 11.48 10.92 9.65
N ARG A 109 10.22 11.37 9.62
CA ARG A 109 9.04 10.51 9.46
C ARG A 109 8.77 10.11 8.00
N THR A 110 9.25 10.93 7.06
CA THR A 110 8.87 10.91 5.64
C THR A 110 9.17 9.60 4.93
N LEU A 111 10.26 8.92 5.30
CA LEU A 111 10.63 7.66 4.66
C LEU A 111 9.75 6.50 5.16
N CYS A 112 9.53 6.42 6.48
CA CYS A 112 8.74 5.38 7.11
C CYS A 112 7.31 5.34 6.57
N VAL A 113 6.70 6.52 6.38
CA VAL A 113 5.30 6.64 5.91
C VAL A 113 5.12 6.27 4.43
N ARG A 114 6.18 6.10 3.64
CA ARG A 114 6.06 5.55 2.27
C ARG A 114 5.54 4.11 2.29
N CYS A 115 5.94 3.36 3.31
CA CYS A 115 5.48 2.00 3.53
C CYS A 115 4.35 1.96 4.55
N HIS A 116 4.56 2.57 5.72
CA HIS A 116 3.65 2.50 6.87
C HIS A 116 2.53 3.54 6.86
N GLY A 117 2.47 4.42 5.86
CA GLY A 117 1.31 5.29 5.66
C GLY A 117 0.08 4.48 5.27
N TYR A 118 -1.08 4.88 5.77
CA TYR A 118 -2.33 4.20 5.48
C TYR A 118 -2.68 4.23 3.99
N LEU A 119 -2.83 3.05 3.40
CA LEU A 119 -3.32 2.81 2.05
C LEU A 119 -4.30 1.64 2.07
N ALA A 120 -5.54 1.87 1.63
CA ALA A 120 -6.60 0.84 1.66
C ALA A 120 -6.28 -0.40 0.81
N SER A 121 -5.40 -0.27 -0.19
CA SER A 121 -4.96 -1.39 -1.04
C SER A 121 -3.89 -2.28 -0.39
N ARG A 122 -3.36 -1.91 0.78
CA ARG A 122 -2.36 -2.73 1.48
C ARG A 122 -3.03 -3.91 2.19
N PRO A 123 -2.35 -5.07 2.30
CA PRO A 123 -2.91 -6.24 2.96
C PRO A 123 -3.33 -5.96 4.41
N THR A 124 -4.43 -6.58 4.82
CA THR A 124 -4.85 -6.62 6.22
C THR A 124 -3.74 -7.24 7.08
N GLY A 125 -3.38 -6.59 8.18
CA GLY A 125 -2.29 -7.02 9.07
C GLY A 125 -0.92 -6.40 8.78
N PHE A 126 -0.74 -5.71 7.64
CA PHE A 126 0.46 -4.89 7.44
C PHE A 126 0.42 -3.67 8.38
N PRO A 127 1.48 -3.38 9.16
CA PRO A 127 1.50 -2.24 10.07
C PRO A 127 1.37 -0.92 9.31
N GLN A 128 0.27 -0.22 9.54
CA GLN A 128 0.00 1.09 8.95
C GLN A 128 -0.47 2.06 10.02
N ILE A 129 -0.17 3.33 9.80
CA ILE A 129 -0.55 4.46 10.64
C ILE A 129 -1.15 5.58 9.78
N ILE A 130 -1.90 6.47 10.41
CA ILE A 130 -2.22 7.79 9.85
C ILE A 130 -1.27 8.77 10.52
N GLU A 131 -0.31 9.30 9.75
CA GLU A 131 0.79 10.11 10.28
C GLU A 131 0.30 11.30 11.11
N ALA A 132 -0.78 11.96 10.69
CA ALA A 132 -1.32 13.15 11.33
C ALA A 132 -1.83 12.92 12.77
N ILE A 133 -2.17 11.68 13.13
CA ILE A 133 -2.77 11.35 14.44
C ILE A 133 -1.95 10.32 15.24
N HIS A 134 -0.92 9.72 14.65
CA HIS A 134 -0.03 8.81 15.35
C HIS A 134 1.21 9.57 15.84
N ASN A 135 1.15 9.99 17.11
CA ASN A 135 2.20 10.75 17.80
C ASN A 135 2.73 11.92 16.96
N PRO A 136 1.89 12.89 16.59
CA PRO A 136 2.28 13.96 15.66
C PRO A 136 3.53 14.68 16.15
N MET A 137 4.38 15.11 15.21
CA MET A 137 5.65 15.81 15.44
C MET A 137 6.81 14.98 16.03
N ALA A 138 6.57 13.81 16.64
CA ALA A 138 7.63 12.94 17.14
C ALA A 138 8.27 12.11 15.98
N PRO A 139 9.60 12.06 15.83
CA PRO A 139 10.25 11.08 14.97
C PRO A 139 9.84 9.64 15.29
N CYS A 140 9.69 8.80 14.27
CA CYS A 140 9.34 7.39 14.48
C CYS A 140 10.40 6.66 15.33
N THR A 141 11.66 7.06 15.19
CA THR A 141 12.82 6.46 15.84
C THR A 141 12.92 6.73 17.34
N GLU A 142 12.11 7.64 17.89
CA GLU A 142 12.06 7.86 19.35
C GLU A 142 11.33 6.74 20.08
N CYS A 143 10.44 6.02 19.38
CA CYS A 143 9.65 4.91 19.95
C CYS A 143 9.92 3.56 19.27
N HIS A 144 10.41 3.57 18.02
CA HIS A 144 10.65 2.35 17.25
C HIS A 144 12.11 2.25 16.81
N ASP A 145 12.71 1.07 16.92
CA ASP A 145 13.99 0.78 16.28
C ASP A 145 13.74 0.32 14.82
N PRO A 146 14.24 1.01 13.78
CA PRO A 146 14.08 0.55 12.40
C PRO A 146 14.75 -0.80 12.09
N HIS A 147 15.74 -1.22 12.89
CA HIS A 147 16.38 -2.53 12.77
C HIS A 147 15.62 -3.62 13.53
N ASP A 148 14.85 -3.25 14.55
CA ASP A 148 13.87 -4.10 15.21
C ASP A 148 12.52 -3.40 15.42
N PRO A 149 11.69 -3.26 14.36
CA PRO A 149 10.48 -2.42 14.39
C PRO A 149 9.31 -3.08 15.11
N THR A 150 9.59 -3.90 16.13
CA THR A 150 8.56 -4.47 16.99
C THR A 150 7.84 -3.34 17.73
N PRO A 151 6.50 -3.21 17.61
CA PRO A 151 5.77 -2.17 18.33
C PRO A 151 5.95 -2.31 19.85
N PRO A 152 6.09 -1.19 20.59
CA PRO A 152 6.23 -1.24 22.04
C PRO A 152 4.97 -1.76 22.73
N GLU A 153 3.81 -1.52 22.11
CA GLU A 153 2.53 -2.05 22.54
C GLU A 153 1.88 -2.84 21.40
N VAL A 154 1.48 -4.06 21.69
CA VAL A 154 0.68 -4.89 20.77
C VAL A 154 -0.78 -4.49 20.97
N PRO A 155 -1.54 -4.16 19.91
CA PRO A 155 -2.97 -3.88 20.07
C PRO A 155 -3.70 -5.13 20.61
N GLU A 156 -4.47 -4.99 21.70
CA GLU A 156 -5.17 -6.12 22.35
C GLU A 156 -6.69 -6.16 22.09
N ASP A 157 -7.26 -5.05 21.60
CA ASP A 157 -8.71 -4.88 21.38
C ASP A 157 -9.14 -5.15 19.93
N CYS A 158 -10.32 -4.65 19.52
CA CYS A 158 -10.84 -4.80 18.16
C CYS A 158 -9.84 -4.38 17.08
N SER A 159 -8.99 -3.38 17.35
CA SER A 159 -7.98 -2.84 16.45
C SER A 159 -6.86 -3.83 16.14
N ALA A 160 -6.64 -4.87 16.95
CA ALA A 160 -5.68 -5.92 16.69
C ALA A 160 -5.98 -6.64 15.37
N CYS A 161 -7.26 -6.94 15.13
CA CYS A 161 -7.72 -7.62 13.92
C CYS A 161 -8.36 -6.66 12.91
N HIS A 162 -9.02 -5.60 13.38
CA HIS A 162 -9.75 -4.63 12.57
C HIS A 162 -9.00 -3.29 12.46
N ALA A 163 -7.67 -3.34 12.32
CA ALA A 163 -6.81 -2.17 12.29
C ALA A 163 -7.20 -1.14 11.21
N GLU A 164 -7.67 -1.61 10.05
CA GLU A 164 -8.15 -0.75 8.97
C GLU A 164 -9.37 0.08 9.37
N ILE A 165 -10.38 -0.57 9.94
CA ILE A 165 -11.60 0.08 10.43
C ILE A 165 -11.25 1.05 11.57
N ALA A 166 -10.40 0.63 12.50
CA ALA A 166 -9.97 1.45 13.63
C ALA A 166 -9.27 2.74 13.15
N ARG A 167 -8.35 2.65 12.18
CA ARG A 167 -7.69 3.83 11.60
C ARG A 167 -8.65 4.74 10.86
N THR A 168 -9.54 4.16 10.06
CA THR A 168 -10.52 4.93 9.28
C THR A 168 -11.44 5.70 10.24
N LYS A 169 -11.91 5.05 11.31
CA LYS A 169 -12.69 5.68 12.38
C LYS A 169 -11.90 6.76 13.14
N ALA A 170 -10.60 6.57 13.35
CA ALA A 170 -9.79 7.51 14.11
C ALA A 170 -9.69 8.91 13.47
N VAL A 171 -9.97 9.03 12.17
CA VAL A 171 -10.08 10.33 11.47
C VAL A 171 -11.53 10.74 11.17
N SER A 172 -12.53 9.98 11.60
CA SER A 172 -13.94 10.28 11.37
C SER A 172 -14.54 11.14 12.48
N HIS A 173 -15.77 11.63 12.28
CA HIS A 173 -16.52 12.34 13.31
C HIS A 173 -16.89 11.48 14.54
N HIS A 174 -16.74 10.15 14.44
CA HIS A 174 -16.98 9.21 15.54
C HIS A 174 -15.69 8.71 16.21
N TRP A 175 -14.55 9.37 15.97
CA TRP A 175 -13.23 8.92 16.46
C TRP A 175 -13.21 8.61 17.96
N SER A 176 -13.93 9.40 18.78
CA SER A 176 -13.95 9.31 20.24
C SER A 176 -14.86 8.22 20.82
N LEU A 177 -15.76 7.63 20.02
CA LEU A 177 -16.65 6.56 20.50
C LEU A 177 -15.90 5.23 20.60
N SER A 178 -16.21 4.36 21.57
CA SER A 178 -15.67 3.00 21.53
C SER A 178 -16.32 2.18 20.41
N CYS A 179 -15.69 1.09 19.97
CA CYS A 179 -16.28 0.19 18.97
C CYS A 179 -17.59 -0.41 19.50
N GLU A 180 -17.61 -0.74 20.78
CA GLU A 180 -18.68 -1.36 21.53
C GLU A 180 -19.87 -0.43 21.75
N THR A 181 -19.69 0.88 21.52
CA THR A 181 -20.81 1.82 21.55
C THR A 181 -21.86 1.45 20.50
N CYS A 182 -21.42 0.98 19.32
CA CYS A 182 -22.29 0.59 18.21
C CYS A 182 -22.35 -0.93 18.00
N HIS A 183 -21.30 -1.65 18.37
CA HIS A 183 -21.17 -3.07 18.09
C HIS A 183 -21.29 -3.92 19.36
N GLU A 184 -22.09 -4.98 19.30
CA GLU A 184 -22.12 -6.00 20.35
C GLU A 184 -21.34 -7.21 19.86
N ALA A 185 -20.20 -7.50 20.48
CA ALA A 185 -19.34 -8.64 20.15
C ALA A 185 -19.23 -9.57 21.35
N ALA A 186 -19.61 -10.84 21.17
CA ALA A 186 -19.41 -11.85 22.19
C ALA A 186 -17.91 -12.19 22.35
N PRO A 187 -17.42 -12.57 23.55
CA PRO A 187 -16.01 -12.91 23.75
C PRO A 187 -15.45 -13.97 22.78
N GLU A 188 -16.30 -14.89 22.34
CA GLU A 188 -15.99 -15.96 21.38
C GLU A 188 -15.61 -15.43 20.00
N HIS A 189 -16.01 -14.20 19.65
CA HIS A 189 -15.59 -13.54 18.41
C HIS A 189 -14.07 -13.48 18.28
N ARG A 190 -13.34 -13.27 19.39
CA ARG A 190 -11.86 -13.19 19.37
C ARG A 190 -11.20 -14.52 19.05
N GLN A 191 -11.87 -15.63 19.35
CA GLN A 191 -11.35 -16.98 19.12
C GLN A 191 -11.84 -17.58 17.80
N SER A 192 -13.07 -17.25 17.39
CA SER A 192 -13.74 -17.82 16.21
C SER A 192 -14.58 -16.74 15.49
N PRO A 193 -13.92 -15.73 14.88
CA PRO A 193 -14.60 -14.53 14.37
C PRO A 193 -15.58 -14.81 13.23
N ARG A 194 -15.39 -15.91 12.50
CA ARG A 194 -16.29 -16.33 11.41
C ARG A 194 -17.55 -17.03 11.91
N ALA A 195 -17.52 -17.64 13.10
CA ALA A 195 -18.66 -18.32 13.69
C ALA A 195 -19.50 -17.36 14.58
N PHE A 196 -18.84 -16.40 15.20
CA PHE A 196 -19.46 -15.44 16.11
C PHE A 196 -19.29 -14.03 15.54
N LEU A 197 -20.23 -13.60 14.70
CA LEU A 197 -20.18 -12.26 14.10
C LEU A 197 -20.67 -11.18 15.10
N PRO A 198 -20.01 -10.01 15.16
CA PRO A 198 -20.52 -8.89 15.94
C PRO A 198 -21.85 -8.40 15.37
N LYS A 199 -22.74 -7.94 16.26
CA LYS A 199 -23.97 -7.25 15.86
C LYS A 199 -23.67 -5.76 15.59
N LYS A 200 -24.56 -5.11 14.85
CA LYS A 200 -24.54 -3.67 14.58
C LYS A 200 -25.97 -3.13 14.68
N PRO A 201 -26.16 -1.81 14.78
CA PRO A 201 -27.50 -1.24 14.95
C PRO A 201 -28.40 -1.55 13.74
N THR A 202 -29.60 -2.06 14.03
CA THR A 202 -30.63 -2.42 13.05
C THR A 202 -31.83 -1.49 13.08
N GLU A 203 -31.78 -0.46 13.92
CA GLU A 203 -32.85 0.51 14.14
C GLU A 203 -32.30 1.94 13.99
N ARG A 204 -33.09 2.84 13.42
CA ARG A 204 -32.67 4.23 13.10
C ARG A 204 -32.60 5.08 14.37
N GLU A 205 -33.40 4.70 15.36
CA GLU A 205 -33.51 5.27 16.69
C GLU A 205 -32.15 5.27 17.40
N PHE A 206 -31.33 4.24 17.20
CA PHE A 206 -29.98 4.15 17.76
C PHE A 206 -29.13 5.36 17.36
N CYS A 207 -29.04 5.67 16.06
CA CYS A 207 -28.35 6.85 15.55
C CYS A 207 -29.03 8.15 16.03
N GLY A 208 -30.37 8.12 16.09
CA GLY A 208 -31.21 9.19 16.60
C GLY A 208 -30.92 9.63 18.03
N GLN A 209 -30.36 8.75 18.87
CA GLN A 209 -29.97 9.10 20.24
C GLN A 209 -28.93 10.24 20.28
N CYS A 210 -28.09 10.36 19.24
CA CYS A 210 -27.10 11.43 19.11
C CYS A 210 -27.44 12.43 18.00
N HIS A 211 -28.10 11.99 16.92
CA HIS A 211 -28.35 12.80 15.73
C HIS A 211 -29.81 13.28 15.59
N GLY A 212 -30.75 12.81 16.40
CA GLY A 212 -32.14 13.28 16.33
C GLY A 212 -32.27 14.76 16.74
N GLN A 213 -33.19 15.51 16.13
CA GLN A 213 -33.37 16.95 16.39
C GLN A 213 -33.44 17.31 17.89
N GLY A 214 -34.10 16.50 18.70
CA GLY A 214 -34.23 16.70 20.14
C GLY A 214 -33.06 16.19 21.00
N SER A 215 -32.01 15.62 20.40
CA SER A 215 -30.89 15.06 21.16
C SER A 215 -30.04 16.17 21.79
N GLN A 216 -29.62 15.95 23.04
CA GLN A 216 -28.64 16.79 23.74
C GLN A 216 -27.28 16.10 23.94
N ARG A 217 -27.13 14.84 23.49
CA ARG A 217 -25.94 14.04 23.77
C ARG A 217 -24.66 14.52 23.09
N SER A 218 -24.78 15.24 21.97
CA SER A 218 -23.64 15.86 21.29
C SER A 218 -24.08 17.12 20.58
N ALA A 219 -23.74 18.30 21.12
CA ALA A 219 -24.17 19.59 20.57
C ALA A 219 -23.62 19.86 19.16
N SER A 220 -22.47 19.28 18.81
CA SER A 220 -21.82 19.46 17.51
C SER A 220 -22.19 18.39 16.47
N ALA A 221 -22.95 17.36 16.85
CA ALA A 221 -23.36 16.33 15.91
C ALA A 221 -24.46 16.84 14.96
N PRO A 222 -24.38 16.55 13.65
CA PRO A 222 -25.44 16.88 12.70
C PRO A 222 -26.81 16.40 13.19
N ARG A 223 -27.83 17.26 13.05
CA ARG A 223 -29.20 16.99 13.47
C ARG A 223 -30.05 16.60 12.27
N VAL A 224 -30.81 15.53 12.41
CA VAL A 224 -31.71 14.99 11.39
C VAL A 224 -33.09 14.71 11.96
N ASP A 225 -34.12 14.91 11.15
CA ASP A 225 -35.45 14.41 11.44
C ASP A 225 -35.55 12.95 10.98
N LEU A 226 -35.74 12.04 11.93
CA LEU A 226 -35.86 10.61 11.65
C LEU A 226 -37.16 10.27 10.88
N SER A 227 -38.18 11.12 10.93
CA SER A 227 -39.42 10.89 10.17
C SER A 227 -39.25 11.20 8.68
N GLU A 228 -38.39 12.16 8.33
CA GLU A 228 -38.21 12.63 6.95
C GLU A 228 -36.93 12.08 6.28
N HIS A 229 -35.84 11.91 7.02
CA HIS A 229 -34.53 11.61 6.44
C HIS A 229 -34.28 10.11 6.23
N GLY A 230 -34.05 9.65 4.99
CA GLY A 230 -33.62 8.28 4.69
C GLY A 230 -34.75 7.23 4.60
N GLY A 231 -35.98 7.59 4.94
CA GLY A 231 -37.17 6.75 4.75
C GLY A 231 -37.04 5.36 5.37
N ARG A 232 -37.03 4.32 4.52
CA ARG A 232 -36.94 2.90 4.93
C ARG A 232 -35.52 2.37 5.13
N TYR A 233 -34.50 3.17 4.82
CA TYR A 233 -33.10 2.74 4.91
C TYR A 233 -32.52 3.04 6.30
N LEU A 234 -31.66 2.14 6.78
CA LEU A 234 -30.84 2.37 7.96
C LEU A 234 -29.75 3.39 7.65
N CYS A 235 -29.40 4.21 8.64
CA CYS A 235 -28.45 5.32 8.47
C CYS A 235 -27.12 4.84 7.86
N TRP A 236 -26.60 3.69 8.30
CA TRP A 236 -25.32 3.16 7.82
C TRP A 236 -25.33 2.64 6.38
N GLN A 237 -26.50 2.49 5.76
CA GLN A 237 -26.60 2.12 4.34
C GLN A 237 -26.24 3.28 3.41
N CYS A 238 -26.30 4.53 3.92
CA CYS A 238 -25.93 5.74 3.19
C CYS A 238 -24.75 6.48 3.84
N HIS A 239 -24.60 6.38 5.17
CA HIS A 239 -23.55 7.06 5.93
C HIS A 239 -22.63 6.03 6.59
N TYR A 240 -21.45 5.79 6.04
CA TYR A 240 -20.52 4.84 6.65
C TYR A 240 -19.87 5.42 7.91
N PRO A 241 -20.24 4.98 9.15
CA PRO A 241 -19.90 5.71 10.37
C PRO A 241 -18.40 5.74 10.72
N HIS A 242 -17.62 4.83 10.12
CA HIS A 242 -16.18 4.82 10.29
C HIS A 242 -15.47 5.76 9.34
N HIS A 243 -16.08 6.21 8.22
CA HIS A 243 -15.39 7.07 7.25
C HIS A 243 -15.48 8.56 7.65
N PRO A 244 -14.45 9.35 7.32
CA PRO A 244 -14.49 10.81 7.49
C PRO A 244 -15.42 11.51 6.48
N GLU A 245 -15.85 10.82 5.43
CA GLU A 245 -16.50 11.39 4.25
C GLU A 245 -18.02 11.59 4.37
N GLY A 246 -18.56 11.59 5.59
CA GLY A 246 -19.96 11.95 5.84
C GLY A 246 -20.19 13.46 5.65
N ARG A 247 -20.18 13.93 4.41
CA ARG A 247 -20.81 15.20 4.00
C ARG A 247 -22.12 14.92 3.28
#